data_AF-A0A7W4E4J2-F1
#
_entry.id   AF-A0A7W4E4J2-F1
#
_cell.length_a   1.000
_cell.length_b   1.000
_cell.length_c   1.000
_cell.angle_alpha   90.00
_cell.angle_beta   90.00
_cell.angle_gamma   90.00
#
_symmetry.space_group_name_H-M   'P 1'
#
loop_
_entity.id
_entity.type
_entity.pdbx_description
1 polymer ?
#
loop_
_entity_poly.entity_id
_entity_poly.type
_entity_poly.pdbx_seq_one_letter_code
_entity_poly.pdbx_strand_id
1 'polypeptide(L)'
;MDNKIYQEILRLYEKYLFKSAFEFSVQDYNNFDQEMWNLKDKFSYESSPFLLLPDPAKDADFFMMNASNDGFIEPDLSSKQKYLAMMQESYQKLKNKPN
;
A
#
# COMPACT_ATOMS: atom_id res chain seq x y z
N MET A 1 -4.60 19.47 -6.71
CA MET A 1 -4.11 18.25 -7.38
C MET A 1 -3.97 17.14 -6.34
N ASP A 2 -3.39 17.48 -5.20
CA ASP A 2 -3.16 16.62 -4.03
C ASP A 2 -4.40 15.86 -3.55
N ASN A 3 -5.57 16.51 -3.41
CA ASN A 3 -6.78 15.79 -2.98
C ASN A 3 -7.19 14.67 -3.96
N LYS A 4 -6.98 14.84 -5.28
CA LYS A 4 -7.34 13.79 -6.26
C LYS A 4 -6.41 12.57 -6.17
N ILE A 5 -5.10 12.78 -5.98
CA ILE A 5 -4.16 11.66 -5.79
C ILE A 5 -4.42 10.94 -4.47
N TYR A 6 -4.74 11.65 -3.38
CA TYR A 6 -5.15 11.02 -2.11
C TYR A 6 -6.38 10.13 -2.27
N GLN A 7 -7.41 10.59 -3.00
CA GLN A 7 -8.60 9.76 -3.26
C GLN A 7 -8.27 8.50 -4.07
N GLU A 8 -7.37 8.59 -5.05
CA GLU A 8 -6.92 7.42 -5.81
C GLU A 8 -6.11 6.46 -4.94
N ILE A 9 -5.23 6.96 -4.07
CA ILE A 9 -4.52 6.13 -3.09
C ILE A 9 -5.52 5.37 -2.22
N LEU A 10 -6.53 6.04 -1.65
CA LEU A 10 -7.55 5.38 -0.83
C LEU A 10 -8.28 4.26 -1.59
N ARG A 11 -8.56 4.46 -2.89
CA ARG A 11 -9.15 3.41 -3.76
C ARG A 11 -8.23 2.22 -3.95
N LEU A 12 -6.91 2.43 -4.09
CA LEU A 12 -5.94 1.33 -4.19
C LEU A 12 -5.88 0.52 -2.90
N TYR A 13 -5.93 1.17 -1.73
CA TYR A 13 -6.03 0.48 -0.45
C TYR A 13 -7.27 -0.42 -0.38
N GLU A 14 -8.44 0.11 -0.74
CA GLU A 14 -9.69 -0.64 -0.72
C GLU A 14 -9.66 -1.82 -1.72
N LYS A 15 -9.04 -1.63 -2.89
CA LYS A 15 -8.94 -2.66 -3.93
C LYS A 15 -8.04 -3.82 -3.54
N TYR A 16 -6.90 -3.55 -2.92
CA TYR A 16 -5.84 -4.55 -2.73
C TYR A 16 -5.68 -5.01 -1.27
N LEU A 17 -5.98 -4.16 -0.30
CA LEU A 17 -5.56 -4.34 1.09
C LEU A 17 -6.74 -4.62 2.04
N PHE A 18 -7.98 -4.47 1.56
CA PHE A 18 -9.18 -4.82 2.32
C PHE A 18 -9.60 -6.27 2.04
N LYS A 19 -8.65 -7.18 2.23
CA LYS A 19 -8.79 -8.62 2.05
C LYS A 19 -8.44 -9.34 3.36
N SER A 20 -8.93 -10.56 3.54
CA SER A 20 -8.41 -11.39 4.62
C SER A 20 -6.97 -11.83 4.31
N ALA A 21 -6.17 -12.11 5.34
CA ALA A 21 -4.79 -12.57 5.14
C ALA A 21 -4.71 -13.93 4.42
N PHE A 22 -5.79 -14.72 4.42
CA PHE A 22 -5.88 -15.97 3.66
C PHE A 22 -6.05 -15.73 2.16
N GLU A 23 -6.73 -14.65 1.78
CA GLU A 23 -7.00 -14.29 0.38
C GLU A 23 -5.93 -13.37 -0.21
N PHE A 24 -5.30 -12.55 0.62
CA PHE A 24 -4.23 -11.65 0.20
C PHE A 24 -3.03 -12.45 -0.32
N SER A 25 -2.52 -12.03 -1.48
CA SER A 25 -1.41 -12.66 -2.17
C SER A 25 -0.24 -11.71 -2.38
N VAL A 26 0.94 -12.26 -2.70
CA VAL A 26 2.08 -11.44 -3.16
C VAL A 26 1.73 -10.66 -4.44
N GLN A 27 0.80 -11.17 -5.26
CA GLN A 27 0.35 -10.46 -6.44
C GLN A 27 -0.48 -9.22 -6.09
N ASP A 28 -1.27 -9.25 -5.02
CA ASP A 28 -1.99 -8.06 -4.54
C ASP A 28 -1.01 -6.98 -4.07
N TYR A 29 0.05 -7.38 -3.36
CA TYR A 29 1.16 -6.50 -2.98
C TYR A 29 1.82 -5.86 -4.22
N ASN A 30 2.26 -6.69 -5.17
CA ASN A 30 2.94 -6.22 -6.38
C ASN A 30 2.04 -5.30 -7.23
N ASN A 31 0.76 -5.64 -7.37
CA ASN A 31 -0.21 -4.81 -8.09
C ASN A 31 -0.46 -3.47 -7.41
N PHE A 32 -0.51 -3.46 -6.06
CA PHE A 32 -0.63 -2.22 -5.31
C PHE A 32 0.59 -1.32 -5.52
N ASP A 33 1.80 -1.85 -5.42
CA ASP A 33 3.04 -1.09 -5.65
C ASP A 33 3.08 -0.50 -7.06
N GLN A 34 2.81 -1.32 -8.07
CA GLN A 34 2.77 -0.89 -9.46
C GLN A 34 1.73 0.21 -9.69
N GLU A 35 0.50 0.05 -9.18
CA GLU A 35 -0.53 1.07 -9.35
C GLU A 35 -0.23 2.35 -8.57
N MET A 36 0.42 2.26 -7.41
CA MET A 36 0.93 3.42 -6.69
C MET A 36 1.94 4.19 -7.53
N TRP A 37 2.90 3.51 -8.17
CA TRP A 37 3.84 4.14 -9.10
C TRP A 37 3.14 4.78 -10.30
N ASN A 38 2.11 4.14 -10.86
CA ASN A 38 1.34 4.71 -11.98
C ASN A 38 0.63 6.03 -11.63
N LEU A 39 0.37 6.30 -10.34
CA LEU A 39 -0.18 7.60 -9.90
C LEU A 39 0.81 8.74 -10.16
N LYS A 40 2.12 8.46 -10.15
CA LYS A 40 3.16 9.44 -10.46
C LYS A 40 2.93 10.05 -11.83
N ASP A 41 2.80 9.21 -12.85
CA ASP A 41 2.61 9.65 -14.24
C ASP A 41 1.23 10.26 -14.44
N LYS A 42 0.19 9.62 -13.89
CA LYS A 42 -1.21 10.06 -13.99
C LYS A 42 -1.43 11.48 -13.47
N PHE A 43 -0.73 11.86 -12.41
CA PHE A 43 -0.83 13.18 -11.78
C PHE A 43 0.40 14.06 -12.02
N SER A 44 1.34 13.64 -12.87
CA SER A 44 2.61 14.35 -13.11
C SER A 44 3.33 14.75 -11.81
N TYR A 45 3.29 13.86 -10.82
CA TYR A 45 3.90 14.10 -9.51
C TYR A 45 5.41 13.86 -9.60
N GLU A 46 6.22 14.87 -9.27
CA GLU A 46 7.68 14.74 -9.43
C GLU A 46 8.29 13.72 -8.46
N SER A 47 7.73 13.68 -7.25
CA SER A 47 8.17 12.83 -6.15
C SER A 47 7.51 11.45 -6.17
N SER A 48 8.02 10.53 -5.35
CA SER A 48 7.38 9.23 -5.15
C SER A 48 6.00 9.38 -4.48
N PRO A 49 4.92 8.79 -5.03
CA PRO A 49 3.61 8.77 -4.39
C PRO A 49 3.61 8.13 -2.99
N PHE A 50 4.59 7.27 -2.70
CA PHE A 50 4.75 6.67 -1.37
C PHE A 50 5.11 7.67 -0.27
N LEU A 51 5.65 8.86 -0.63
CA LEU A 51 5.88 9.93 0.35
C LEU A 51 4.58 10.53 0.92
N LEU A 52 3.45 10.30 0.24
CA LEU A 52 2.13 10.74 0.70
C LEU A 52 1.58 9.80 1.79
N LEU A 53 2.12 8.60 1.90
CA LEU A 53 1.67 7.58 2.84
C LEU A 53 2.23 7.85 4.26
N PRO A 54 1.40 7.62 5.30
CA PRO A 54 1.86 7.57 6.69
C PRO A 54 2.98 6.53 6.93
N ASP A 55 3.78 6.75 7.97
CA ASP A 55 4.94 5.89 8.29
C ASP A 55 4.62 4.39 8.45
N PRO A 56 3.46 3.95 9.02
CA PRO A 56 3.13 2.52 9.05
C PRO A 56 3.17 1.83 7.69
N ALA A 57 2.85 2.53 6.59
CA ALA A 57 2.95 1.93 5.26
C ALA A 57 4.40 1.73 4.80
N LYS A 58 5.32 2.61 5.21
CA LYS A 58 6.75 2.47 4.88
C LYS A 58 7.35 1.28 5.60
N ASP A 59 7.03 1.12 6.89
CA ASP A 59 7.49 -0.02 7.68
C ASP A 59 6.85 -1.33 7.18
N ALA A 60 5.58 -1.29 6.75
CA ALA A 60 4.88 -2.43 6.18
C ALA A 60 5.53 -2.89 4.87
N ASP A 61 5.89 -1.95 4.00
CA ASP A 61 6.55 -2.25 2.72
C ASP A 61 7.91 -2.93 2.94
N PHE A 62 8.77 -2.35 3.79
CA PHE A 62 10.04 -2.97 4.15
C PHE A 62 9.87 -4.39 4.72
N PHE A 63 8.88 -4.56 5.60
CA PHE A 63 8.57 -5.87 6.16
C PHE A 63 8.13 -6.87 5.07
N MET A 64 7.24 -6.46 4.17
CA MET A 64 6.70 -7.30 3.11
C MET A 64 7.77 -7.67 2.08
N MET A 65 8.63 -6.74 1.66
CA MET A 65 9.77 -7.05 0.77
C MET A 65 10.64 -8.16 1.34
N ASN A 66 11.00 -8.09 2.62
CA ASN A 66 11.78 -9.15 3.27
C ASN A 66 11.03 -10.49 3.34
N ALA A 67 9.75 -10.46 3.68
CA ALA A 67 8.93 -11.68 3.81
C ALA A 67 8.62 -12.35 2.46
N SER A 68 8.58 -11.56 1.38
CA SER A 68 8.27 -12.00 0.02
C SER A 68 9.51 -12.16 -0.86
N ASN A 69 10.72 -12.01 -0.32
CA ASN A 69 11.96 -11.93 -1.11
C ASN A 69 11.78 -10.98 -2.30
N ASP A 70 11.58 -9.70 -2.02
CA ASP A 70 11.32 -8.63 -3.00
C ASP A 70 10.11 -8.89 -3.92
N GLY A 71 9.03 -9.45 -3.38
CA GLY A 71 7.80 -9.72 -4.11
C GLY A 71 7.86 -10.97 -5.00
N PHE A 72 8.90 -11.81 -4.91
CA PHE A 72 9.06 -13.02 -5.72
C PHE A 72 8.39 -14.27 -5.12
N ILE A 73 8.21 -14.33 -3.81
CA ILE A 73 7.60 -15.48 -3.13
C ILE A 73 6.38 -15.08 -2.30
N GLU A 74 5.47 -16.04 -2.14
CA GLU A 74 4.29 -15.87 -1.31
C GLU A 74 4.70 -15.84 0.18
N PRO A 75 4.40 -14.75 0.91
CA PRO A 75 4.69 -14.69 2.34
C PRO A 75 3.88 -15.69 3.15
N ASP A 76 4.35 -16.05 4.34
CA ASP A 76 3.55 -16.80 5.28
C ASP A 76 2.34 -16.00 5.80
N LEU A 77 1.36 -16.70 6.40
CA LEU A 77 0.14 -16.10 6.89
C LEU A 77 0.37 -15.00 7.96
N SER A 78 1.34 -15.19 8.85
CA SER A 78 1.64 -14.21 9.91
C SER A 78 2.19 -12.92 9.31
N SER A 79 3.05 -13.05 8.30
CA SER A 79 3.59 -11.93 7.55
C SER A 79 2.48 -11.15 6.82
N LYS A 80 1.57 -11.84 6.15
CA LYS A 80 0.40 -11.19 5.53
C LYS A 80 -0.46 -10.44 6.54
N GLN A 81 -0.77 -11.07 7.68
CA GLN A 81 -1.56 -10.44 8.74
C GLN A 81 -0.92 -9.16 9.25
N LYS A 82 0.39 -9.19 9.51
CA LYS A 82 1.13 -8.03 10.00
C LYS A 82 1.13 -6.89 8.98
N TYR A 83 1.42 -7.20 7.72
CA TYR A 83 1.39 -6.22 6.64
C TYR A 83 0.02 -5.56 6.50
N LEU A 84 -1.05 -6.35 6.42
CA LEU A 84 -2.42 -5.83 6.27
C LEU A 84 -2.83 -4.97 7.47
N ALA A 85 -2.45 -5.34 8.69
CA ALA A 85 -2.73 -4.53 9.89
C ALA A 85 -2.06 -3.16 9.83
N MET A 86 -0.78 -3.10 9.43
CA MET A 86 -0.03 -1.85 9.32
C MET A 86 -0.56 -0.98 8.16
N MET A 87 -0.93 -1.60 7.04
CA MET A 87 -1.56 -0.89 5.94
C MET A 87 -2.95 -0.36 6.32
N GLN A 88 -3.76 -1.11 7.08
CA GLN A 88 -5.04 -0.60 7.58
C GLN A 88 -4.84 0.59 8.53
N GLU A 89 -3.83 0.57 9.39
CA GLU A 89 -3.47 1.72 10.23
C GLU A 89 -3.11 2.94 9.38
N SER A 90 -2.28 2.75 8.35
CA SER A 90 -1.93 3.78 7.38
C SER A 90 -3.16 4.35 6.66
N TYR A 91 -4.08 3.50 6.20
CA TYR A 91 -5.33 3.93 5.57
C TYR A 91 -6.15 4.82 6.49
N GLN A 92 -6.35 4.44 7.75
CA GLN A 92 -7.11 5.26 8.70
C GLN A 92 -6.43 6.61 8.95
N LYS A 93 -5.10 6.63 9.08
CA LYS A 93 -4.33 7.88 9.20
C LYS A 93 -4.48 8.76 7.96
N LEU A 94 -4.43 8.17 6.76
CA LEU A 94 -4.60 8.90 5.51
C LEU A 94 -6.01 9.46 5.35
N LYS A 95 -7.04 8.66 5.64
CA LYS A 95 -8.45 9.03 5.56
C LYS A 95 -8.83 10.16 6.52
N ASN A 96 -8.18 10.20 7.68
CA ASN A 96 -8.44 11.19 8.73
C ASN A 96 -7.52 12.43 8.65
N LYS A 97 -6.64 12.55 7.64
CA LYS A 97 -5.90 13.80 7.42
C LYS A 97 -6.90 14.92 7.07
N PRO A 98 -6.84 16.09 7.71
CA PRO A 98 -7.63 17.24 7.30
C PRO A 98 -7.19 17.67 5.88
N ASN A 99 -8.15 17.75 4.97
CA ASN A 99 -7.96 18.18 3.57
C ASN A 99 -7.56 19.65 3.47
#